data_AF-A0A0K1N2Q9-F1
#
_entry.id   AF-A0A0K1N2Q9-F1
#
_cell.length_a   1.000
_cell.length_b   1.000
_cell.length_c   1.000
_cell.angle_alpha   90.00
_cell.angle_beta   90.00
_cell.angle_gamma   90.00
#
_symmetry.space_group_name_H-M   'P 1'
#
loop_
_entity.id
_entity.type
_entity.pdbx_description
1 polymer ?
#
loop_
_entity_poly.entity_id
_entity_poly.type
_entity_poly.pdbx_seq_one_letter_code
_entity_poly.pdbx_strand_id
1 'polypeptide(L)'
;MLMLITYDISFDDPNGQARLRRIAKHCLDYGVRAQYSVFECDVTPDQWVMLKNKLLETYDPTCDSLRFYHLGSKWRNKVEHHGAKPAVDVFKDVLVI
;
A
#
# COMPACT_ATOMS: atom_id res chain seq x y z
N MET A 1 -4.52 -5.76 -11.22
CA MET A 1 -4.13 -6.93 -10.40
C MET A 1 -3.91 -6.41 -8.99
N LEU A 2 -4.32 -7.15 -7.96
CA LEU A 2 -4.11 -6.66 -6.61
C LEU A 2 -2.67 -6.89 -6.15
N MET A 3 -2.03 -5.78 -5.76
CA MET A 3 -0.74 -5.70 -5.11
C MET A 3 -0.93 -5.32 -3.65
N LEU A 4 -0.53 -6.21 -2.74
CA LEU A 4 -0.40 -5.87 -1.32
C LEU A 4 1.01 -5.36 -1.08
N ILE A 5 1.10 -4.14 -0.57
CA ILE A 5 2.35 -3.43 -0.32
C ILE A 5 2.47 -3.22 1.19
N THR A 6 3.49 -3.81 1.79
CA THR A 6 3.79 -3.61 3.21
C THR A 6 5.04 -2.76 3.33
N TYR A 7 4.97 -1.68 4.08
CA TYR A 7 6.08 -0.80 4.35
C TYR A 7 6.44 -0.88 5.83
N ASP A 8 7.62 -1.41 6.11
CA ASP A 8 8.21 -1.36 7.45
C ASP A 8 9.12 -0.15 7.51
N ILE A 9 8.86 0.72 8.48
CA ILE A 9 9.49 2.02 8.56
C ILE A 9 10.14 2.21 9.93
N SER A 10 11.36 2.74 9.93
CA SER A 10 12.02 3.08 11.18
C SER A 10 11.33 4.27 11.86
N PHE A 11 10.96 4.09 13.13
CA PHE A 11 10.49 5.17 13.99
C PHE A 11 11.63 5.92 14.70
N ASP A 12 12.85 5.37 14.65
CA ASP A 12 14.03 6.00 15.24
C ASP A 12 14.56 7.15 14.35
N ASP A 13 14.21 7.14 13.06
CA ASP A 13 14.49 8.23 12.15
C ASP A 13 13.38 9.30 12.20
N PRO A 14 13.68 10.55 12.57
CA PRO A 14 12.73 11.66 12.55
C PRO A 14 12.04 11.86 11.18
N ASN A 15 12.68 11.45 10.09
CA ASN A 15 12.14 11.56 8.73
C ASN A 15 11.22 10.40 8.35
N GLY A 16 11.15 9.32 9.15
CA GLY A 16 10.31 8.16 8.87
C GLY A 16 8.86 8.58 8.62
N GLN A 17 8.23 9.32 9.54
CA GLN A 17 6.84 9.75 9.32
C GLN A 17 6.63 10.56 8.03
N ALA A 18 7.62 11.34 7.59
CA ALA A 18 7.54 12.05 6.31
C ALA A 18 7.60 11.08 5.11
N ARG A 19 8.47 10.06 5.15
CA ARG A 19 8.52 9.00 4.13
C ARG A 19 7.22 8.21 4.09
N LEU A 20 6.67 7.80 5.23
CA LEU A 20 5.36 7.11 5.28
C LEU A 20 4.25 7.94 4.63
N ARG A 21 4.20 9.25 4.88
CA ARG A 21 3.21 10.13 4.24
C ARG A 21 3.36 10.16 2.72
N ARG A 22 4.60 10.17 2.21
CA ARG A 22 4.88 10.16 0.76
C ARG A 22 4.54 8.81 0.13
N ILE A 23 4.96 7.70 0.75
CA ILE A 23 4.61 6.34 0.33
C ILE A 23 3.09 6.16 0.29
N ALA A 24 2.38 6.57 1.36
CA ALA A 24 0.93 6.51 1.42
C ALA A 24 0.27 7.31 0.29
N LYS A 25 0.77 8.51 -0.01
CA LYS A 25 0.25 9.34 -1.11
C LYS A 25 0.38 8.60 -2.45
N HIS A 26 1.52 7.97 -2.72
CA HIS A 26 1.72 7.20 -3.96
C HIS A 26 0.80 5.98 -4.07
N CYS A 27 0.57 5.25 -2.96
CA CYS A 27 -0.29 4.08 -2.97
C CYS A 27 -1.79 4.44 -3.09
N LEU A 28 -2.23 5.53 -2.46
CA LEU A 28 -3.63 5.95 -2.45
C LEU A 28 -4.15 6.40 -3.83
N ASP A 29 -3.26 6.75 -4.76
CA ASP A 29 -3.64 7.02 -6.16
C ASP A 29 -4.16 5.75 -6.87
N TYR A 30 -3.87 4.56 -6.35
CA TYR A 30 -4.18 3.27 -6.98
C TYR A 30 -4.96 2.30 -6.07
N GLY A 31 -5.36 2.74 -4.87
CA GLY A 31 -5.89 1.82 -3.88
C GLY A 31 -6.17 2.42 -2.52
N VAL A 32 -6.17 1.55 -1.51
CA VAL A 32 -6.53 1.92 -0.14
C VAL A 32 -5.41 1.61 0.84
N ARG A 33 -5.39 2.38 1.92
CA ARG A 33 -4.54 2.13 3.08
C ARG A 33 -5.30 1.21 4.03
N ALA A 34 -5.00 -0.09 3.96
CA ALA A 34 -5.67 -1.13 4.73
C ALA A 34 -5.30 -1.13 6.21
N GLN A 35 -4.04 -0.79 6.54
CA GLN A 35 -3.56 -0.61 7.92
C GLN A 35 -2.59 0.57 8.00
N TYR A 36 -1.92 0.76 9.13
CA TYR A 36 -1.00 1.88 9.33
C TYR A 36 0.04 2.00 8.21
N SER A 37 0.72 0.92 7.82
CA SER A 37 1.71 0.94 6.74
C SER A 37 1.52 -0.20 5.74
N VAL A 38 0.27 -0.64 5.58
CA VAL A 38 -0.13 -1.68 4.63
C VAL A 38 -1.13 -1.08 3.64
N PHE A 39 -0.88 -1.30 2.35
CA PHE A 39 -1.64 -0.74 1.25
C PHE A 39 -2.07 -1.84 0.28
N GLU A 40 -3.31 -1.76 -0.16
CA GLU A 40 -3.88 -2.64 -1.18
C GLU A 40 -4.11 -1.81 -2.44
N CYS A 41 -3.34 -2.09 -3.50
CA CYS A 41 -3.38 -1.33 -4.75
C CYS A 41 -3.86 -2.22 -5.88
N ASP A 42 -4.89 -1.80 -6.62
CA ASP A 42 -5.28 -2.46 -7.86
C ASP A 42 -4.66 -1.73 -9.05
N VAL A 43 -3.61 -2.34 -9.60
CA VAL A 43 -2.77 -1.72 -10.64
C VAL A 43 -2.70 -2.59 -11.88
N THR A 44 -2.64 -1.96 -13.05
CA THR A 44 -2.21 -2.62 -14.29
C THR A 44 -0.69 -2.87 -14.29
N PRO A 45 -0.14 -3.73 -15.17
CA PRO A 45 1.30 -4.00 -15.21
C PRO A 45 2.17 -2.75 -15.42
N ASP A 46 1.74 -1.82 -16.28
CA ASP A 46 2.41 -0.55 -16.55
C ASP A 46 2.36 0.38 -15.33
N GLN A 47 1.19 0.53 -14.69
CA GLN A 47 1.03 1.29 -13.45
C GLN A 47 1.90 0.72 -12.33
N TRP A 48 2.02 -0.60 -12.23
CA TRP A 48 2.86 -1.26 -11.24
C TRP A 48 4.33 -0.87 -11.40
N VAL A 49 4.86 -0.84 -12.63
CA VAL A 49 6.25 -0.42 -12.89
C VAL A 49 6.47 1.02 -12.40
N MET A 50 5.55 1.93 -12.75
CA MET A 50 5.64 3.32 -12.33
C MET A 50 5.53 3.50 -10.81
N LEU A 51 4.56 2.84 -10.18
CA LEU A 51 4.36 2.88 -8.74
C LEU A 51 5.58 2.31 -8.00
N LYS A 52 6.05 1.13 -8.39
CA LYS A 52 7.23 0.50 -7.80
C LYS A 52 8.45 1.43 -7.85
N ASN A 53 8.68 2.11 -8.97
CA ASN A 53 9.78 3.06 -9.08
C ASN A 53 9.65 4.22 -8.09
N LYS A 54 8.48 4.86 -8.01
CA LYS A 54 8.21 5.95 -7.03
C LYS A 54 8.44 5.49 -5.59
N LEU A 55 8.01 4.28 -5.24
CA LEU A 55 8.19 3.74 -3.89
C LEU A 55 9.67 3.49 -3.58
N LEU A 56 10.42 2.92 -4.53
CA LEU A 56 11.85 2.66 -4.38
C LEU A 56 12.71 3.93 -4.37
N GLU A 57 12.25 5.02 -4.98
CA GLU A 57 12.89 6.34 -4.88
C GLU A 57 12.58 7.06 -3.56
N THR A 58 11.51 6.66 -2.87
CA THR A 58 11.01 7.36 -1.67
C THR A 58 11.49 6.74 -0.36
N TYR A 59 11.61 5.41 -0.29
CA TYR A 59 12.04 4.72 0.93
C TYR A 59 13.55 4.86 1.16
N ASP A 60 13.97 4.68 2.41
CA ASP A 60 15.39 4.59 2.76
C ASP A 60 15.79 3.13 2.98
N PRO A 61 16.60 2.50 2.11
CA PRO A 61 16.99 1.10 2.24
C PRO A 61 17.90 0.81 3.44
N THR A 62 18.43 1.83 4.12
CA THR A 62 19.31 1.64 5.29
C THR A 62 18.52 1.40 6.57
N CYS A 63 17.27 1.86 6.64
CA CYS A 63 16.45 1.80 7.85
C CYS A 63 15.00 1.35 7.62
N ASP A 64 14.54 1.28 6.37
CA ASP A 64 13.20 0.84 6.02
C ASP A 64 13.21 -0.42 5.14
N SER A 65 12.05 -1.09 5.03
CA SER A 65 11.86 -2.17 4.06
C SER A 65 10.49 -2.13 3.37
N LEU A 66 10.47 -2.50 2.09
CA LEU A 66 9.26 -2.67 1.30
C LEU A 66 9.12 -4.13 0.87
N ARG A 67 7.91 -4.67 1.00
CA ARG A 67 7.56 -5.99 0.45
C ARG A 67 6.32 -5.88 -0.41
N PHE A 68 6.35 -6.61 -1.53
CA PHE A 68 5.32 -6.59 -2.55
C PHE A 68 4.79 -8.00 -2.76
N TYR A 69 3.49 -8.18 -2.57
CA TYR A 69 2.82 -9.46 -2.74
C TYR A 69 1.80 -9.37 -3.87
N HIS A 70 2.02 -10.18 -4.90
CA HIS A 70 1.11 -10.30 -6.03
C HIS A 70 -0.03 -11.25 -5.67
N LEU A 71 -1.20 -10.72 -5.27
CA LEU A 71 -2.35 -11.54 -4.88
C LEU A 71 -3.18 -12.03 -6.08
N GLY A 72 -3.00 -11.37 -7.23
CA GLY A 72 -3.62 -11.71 -8.51
C GLY A 72 -5.08 -11.27 -8.60
N SER A 73 -5.80 -11.81 -9.60
CA SER A 73 -7.18 -11.42 -9.89
C SER A 73 -8.23 -12.03 -8.93
N LYS A 74 -7.93 -13.17 -8.31
CA LYS A 74 -8.79 -13.87 -7.35
C LYS A 74 -8.34 -13.64 -5.90
N TRP A 75 -8.04 -12.39 -5.56
CA TRP A 75 -7.51 -12.04 -4.23
C TRP A 75 -8.57 -12.00 -3.14
N ARG A 76 -9.84 -11.73 -3.48
CA ARG A 76 -10.93 -11.50 -2.52
C ARG A 76 -11.13 -12.64 -1.51
N ASN A 77 -10.87 -13.89 -1.90
CA ASN A 77 -11.01 -15.06 -1.03
C ASN A 77 -9.70 -15.43 -0.30
N LYS A 78 -8.69 -14.56 -0.35
CA LYS A 78 -7.35 -14.77 0.23
C LYS A 78 -7.02 -13.74 1.31
N VAL A 79 -7.91 -12.79 1.56
CA VAL A 79 -7.72 -11.71 2.52
C VAL A 79 -8.86 -11.76 3.53
N GLU A 80 -8.49 -11.84 4.80
CA GLU A 80 -9.40 -11.81 5.94
C GLU A 80 -8.96 -10.68 6.88
N HIS A 81 -9.91 -9.87 7.34
CA HIS A 81 -9.65 -8.79 8.30
C HIS A 81 -10.30 -9.12 9.63
N HIS A 82 -9.53 -9.01 10.71
CA HIS A 82 -10.02 -9.13 12.07
C HIS A 82 -9.61 -7.91 12.90
N GLY A 83 -10.54 -7.39 13.70
CA GLY A 83 -10.28 -6.26 14.60
C GLY A 83 -10.74 -4.91 14.06
N ALA A 84 -10.17 -3.83 14.60
CA ALA A 84 -10.66 -2.48 14.38
C ALA A 84 -10.46 -1.99 12.93
N LYS A 85 -11.36 -1.08 12.50
CA LYS A 85 -11.27 -0.29 11.26
C LYS A 85 -11.06 -1.16 10.00
N PRO A 86 -12.10 -1.86 9.52
CA PRO A 86 -11.99 -2.55 8.23
C PRO A 86 -11.59 -1.56 7.13
N ALA A 87 -10.68 -2.01 6.26
CA ALA A 87 -10.32 -1.25 5.08
C ALA A 87 -11.56 -1.04 4.19
N VAL A 88 -11.69 0.16 3.61
CA VAL A 88 -12.75 0.45 2.62
C VAL A 88 -12.51 -0.45 1.41
N ASP A 89 -13.50 -1.26 1.04
CA ASP A 89 -13.46 -2.01 -0.20
C ASP A 89 -13.99 -1.11 -1.31
N VAL A 90 -13.09 -0.47 -2.04
CA VAL A 90 -13.40 0.47 -3.14
C VAL A 90 -14.32 -0.13 -4.20
N PHE A 91 -14.37 -1.46 -4.31
CA PHE A 91 -15.17 -2.16 -5.30
C PHE A 91 -16.54 -2.61 -4.77
N LYS A 92 -16.76 -2.57 -3.45
CA LYS A 92 -18.00 -2.99 -2.81
C LYS A 92 -18.72 -1.83 -2.15
N ASP A 93 -17.97 -0.87 -1.63
CA ASP A 93 -18.49 0.25 -0.87
C ASP A 93 -18.92 1.38 -1.80
N VAL A 94 -20.12 1.92 -1.57
CA VAL A 94 -20.60 3.09 -2.30
C VAL A 94 -19.79 4.30 -1.86
N LEU A 95 -18.98 4.83 -2.78
CA LEU A 95 -18.26 6.08 -2.58
C LEU A 95 -19.21 7.25 -2.88
N VAL A 96 -19.54 8.03 -1.85
CA VAL A 96 -20.19 9.34 -2.03
C VAL A 96 -19.06 10.36 -2.16
N ILE A 97 -18.98 11.00 -3.33
CA ILE A 97 -18.05 12.10 -3.65
C ILE A 97 -18.73 13.43 -3.33
#